data_AF-A0A6D0IH40-F1
#
_entry.id   AF-A0A6D0IH40-F1
#
_cell.length_a   1.000
_cell.length_b   1.000
_cell.length_c   1.000
_cell.angle_alpha   90.00
_cell.angle_beta   90.00
_cell.angle_gamma   90.00
#
_symmetry.space_group_name_H-M   'P 1'
#
loop_
_entity.id
_entity.type
_entity.pdbx_description
1 polymer ?
#
loop_
_entity_poly.entity_id
_entity_poly.type
_entity_poly.pdbx_seq_one_letter_code
_entity_poly.pdbx_strand_id
1 'polypeptide(L)'
;MNEKKLWFYILFFLSFNAYIQVSEAKDVWIFDKVSNSTLLGMTDADRVRNLTKQFRQVEIVTDSKTLTIQNSLLAKANICSIDFVRINKTLLSYFYSKDTVEMYKSLFVHEGKSLTDDIVVLTSLRPGEECPEPYSELIENNGNLFFSEQDYVVFMKKSGNVTSENKDKFNFGQYCKNTSEGELYDGRSKYNCNFGQKTIAEVYSDIRAFSHYKSALKKNLPGGNIKYPFNGGYINYQWTGRNALEIVIEQENESVRYFLKSKNNTVDVVIEADTQY
;
A
#
# COMPACT_ATOMS: atom_id res chain seq x y z
N MET A 1 9.30 -69.85 -24.71
CA MET A 1 7.82 -69.90 -24.58
C MET A 1 7.50 -69.46 -23.16
N ASN A 2 7.51 -68.13 -22.94
CA ASN A 2 6.35 -67.30 -22.58
C ASN A 2 5.57 -67.84 -21.37
N GLU A 3 5.63 -67.13 -20.22
CA GLU A 3 4.52 -66.31 -19.74
C GLU A 3 4.93 -65.34 -18.60
N LYS A 4 4.88 -64.04 -18.95
CA LYS A 4 4.29 -62.92 -18.20
C LYS A 4 4.87 -62.53 -16.82
N LYS A 5 5.81 -61.57 -16.87
CA LYS A 5 5.99 -60.53 -15.85
C LYS A 5 4.79 -59.57 -15.92
N LEU A 6 4.02 -59.43 -14.84
CA LEU A 6 3.02 -58.37 -14.70
C LEU A 6 3.63 -57.21 -13.94
N TRP A 7 3.99 -56.14 -14.66
CA TRP A 7 4.44 -54.87 -14.09
C TRP A 7 3.22 -54.06 -13.68
N PHE A 8 3.07 -53.74 -12.39
CA PHE A 8 2.13 -52.75 -11.90
C PHE A 8 2.70 -51.34 -12.17
N TYR A 9 2.21 -50.67 -13.21
CA TYR A 9 2.35 -49.21 -13.34
C TYR A 9 1.16 -48.56 -12.63
N ILE A 10 1.42 -47.96 -11.47
CA ILE A 10 0.47 -47.07 -10.80
C ILE A 10 0.59 -45.70 -11.47
N LEU A 11 -0.35 -45.38 -12.35
CA LEU A 11 -0.58 -44.04 -12.87
C LEU A 11 -1.21 -43.19 -11.76
N PHE A 12 -0.38 -42.41 -11.08
CA PHE A 12 -0.79 -41.38 -10.14
C PHE A 12 -1.36 -40.18 -10.94
N PHE A 13 -2.60 -40.30 -11.41
CA PHE A 13 -3.38 -39.13 -11.83
C PHE A 13 -3.79 -38.36 -10.58
N LEU A 14 -2.90 -37.51 -10.07
CA LEU A 14 -3.30 -36.37 -9.24
C LEU A 14 -4.04 -35.40 -10.14
N SER A 15 -5.32 -35.67 -10.36
CA SER A 15 -6.27 -34.65 -10.74
C SER A 15 -6.31 -33.63 -9.59
N PHE A 16 -5.47 -32.60 -9.68
CA PHE A 16 -5.69 -31.34 -8.99
C PHE A 16 -7.02 -30.79 -9.50
N ASN A 17 -8.11 -31.22 -8.87
CA ASN A 17 -9.38 -30.54 -8.99
C ASN A 17 -9.21 -29.22 -8.26
N ALA A 18 -8.83 -28.17 -9.00
CA ALA A 18 -9.04 -26.81 -8.56
C ALA A 18 -10.56 -26.65 -8.39
N TYR A 19 -11.02 -26.73 -7.15
CA TYR A 19 -12.41 -26.52 -6.81
C TYR A 19 -12.72 -25.03 -7.00
N ILE A 20 -13.26 -24.69 -8.17
CA ILE A 20 -13.84 -23.37 -8.43
C ILE A 20 -15.15 -23.33 -7.63
N GLN A 21 -15.14 -22.74 -6.45
CA GLN A 21 -16.36 -22.41 -5.71
C GLN A 21 -17.06 -21.24 -6.42
N VAL A 22 -18.08 -21.57 -7.23
CA VAL A 22 -19.03 -20.58 -7.74
C VAL A 22 -19.98 -20.24 -6.60
N SER A 23 -19.82 -19.05 -6.01
CA SER A 23 -20.79 -18.51 -5.05
C SER A 23 -22.00 -17.99 -5.83
N GLU A 24 -23.18 -18.58 -5.62
CA GLU A 24 -24.46 -18.15 -6.24
C GLU A 24 -25.04 -16.86 -5.63
N ALA A 25 -24.46 -16.34 -4.54
CA ALA A 25 -24.95 -15.14 -3.88
C ALA A 25 -24.46 -13.87 -4.58
N LYS A 26 -25.40 -12.97 -4.92
CA LYS A 26 -25.11 -11.61 -5.37
C LYS A 26 -24.56 -10.78 -4.21
N ASP A 27 -23.34 -10.30 -4.36
CA ASP A 27 -22.70 -9.39 -3.42
C ASP A 27 -22.57 -7.99 -4.03
N VAL A 28 -22.83 -6.97 -3.22
CA VAL A 28 -22.66 -5.57 -3.59
C VAL A 28 -21.66 -4.95 -2.61
N TRP A 29 -20.56 -4.44 -3.13
CA TRP A 29 -19.50 -3.79 -2.38
C TRP A 29 -19.50 -2.30 -2.70
N ILE A 30 -19.56 -1.49 -1.66
CA ILE A 30 -19.55 -0.02 -1.75
C ILE A 30 -18.29 0.51 -1.08
N PHE A 31 -17.89 1.71 -1.48
CA PHE A 31 -16.77 2.41 -0.87
C PHE A 31 -16.92 2.53 0.66
N ASP A 32 -15.88 2.15 1.39
CA ASP A 32 -15.77 2.35 2.83
C ASP A 32 -14.86 3.54 3.13
N LYS A 33 -13.58 3.43 2.75
CA LYS A 33 -12.56 4.45 2.96
C LYS A 33 -11.31 4.17 2.14
N VAL A 34 -10.46 5.18 2.02
CA VAL A 34 -9.05 5.00 1.64
C VAL A 34 -8.23 4.90 2.94
N SER A 35 -7.15 4.12 2.95
CA SER A 35 -6.20 4.11 4.06
C SER A 35 -5.70 5.53 4.35
N ASN A 36 -5.47 5.86 5.63
CA ASN A 36 -4.98 7.19 5.98
C ASN A 36 -3.51 7.39 5.60
N SER A 37 -2.81 6.28 5.38
CA SER A 37 -1.43 6.22 4.97
C SER A 37 -1.21 5.26 3.81
N THR A 38 -0.07 5.40 3.13
CA THR A 38 0.44 4.41 2.19
C THR A 38 0.81 3.10 2.91
N LEU A 39 1.13 2.06 2.14
CA LEU A 39 1.67 0.78 2.64
C LEU A 39 2.96 0.95 3.44
N LEU A 40 3.79 1.92 3.05
CA LEU A 40 4.96 2.28 3.84
C LEU A 40 4.50 2.90 5.17
N GLY A 41 3.43 3.71 5.15
CA GLY A 41 2.82 4.36 6.31
C GLY A 41 2.87 5.89 6.21
N MET A 42 3.19 6.44 5.04
CA MET A 42 3.23 7.87 4.78
C MET A 42 1.81 8.41 4.65
N THR A 43 1.50 9.54 5.28
CA THR A 43 0.16 10.13 5.24
C THR A 43 0.14 11.37 4.35
N ASP A 44 -0.77 11.45 3.39
CA ASP A 44 -1.07 12.68 2.62
C ASP A 44 -2.59 12.88 2.59
N ALA A 45 -3.08 13.85 3.37
CA ALA A 45 -4.50 14.06 3.53
C ALA A 45 -5.18 14.56 2.24
N ASP A 46 -4.46 15.28 1.38
CA ASP A 46 -5.02 15.75 0.12
C ASP A 46 -5.07 14.63 -0.91
N ARG A 47 -4.09 13.73 -0.90
CA ARG A 47 -4.16 12.48 -1.66
C ARG A 47 -5.33 11.61 -1.19
N VAL A 48 -5.44 11.35 0.11
CA VAL A 48 -6.56 10.58 0.68
C VAL A 48 -7.90 11.22 0.30
N ARG A 49 -8.01 12.55 0.36
CA ARG A 49 -9.21 13.29 -0.06
C ARG A 49 -9.50 13.14 -1.55
N ASN A 50 -8.48 13.19 -2.40
CA ASN A 50 -8.63 13.03 -3.85
C ASN A 50 -9.05 11.60 -4.22
N LEU A 51 -8.38 10.59 -3.67
CA LEU A 51 -8.74 9.18 -3.85
C LEU A 51 -10.14 8.91 -3.30
N THR A 52 -10.49 9.47 -2.14
CA THR A 52 -11.86 9.40 -1.61
C THR A 52 -12.87 10.00 -2.59
N LYS A 53 -12.60 11.18 -3.16
CA LYS A 53 -13.50 11.77 -4.18
C LYS A 53 -13.62 10.91 -5.42
N GLN A 54 -12.55 10.26 -5.85
CA GLN A 54 -12.50 9.37 -7.01
C GLN A 54 -13.35 8.10 -6.79
N PHE A 55 -13.24 7.47 -5.61
CA PHE A 55 -13.83 6.16 -5.36
C PHE A 55 -15.13 6.16 -4.56
N ARG A 56 -15.54 7.27 -3.93
CA ARG A 56 -16.74 7.36 -3.05
C ARG A 56 -18.10 6.96 -3.66
N GLN A 57 -18.16 6.77 -4.96
CA GLN A 57 -19.37 6.33 -5.69
C GLN A 57 -19.11 5.07 -6.52
N VAL A 58 -18.00 4.37 -6.24
CA VAL A 58 -17.71 3.09 -6.83
C VAL A 58 -18.56 2.02 -6.16
N GLU A 59 -19.20 1.21 -6.99
CA GLU A 59 -19.88 0.00 -6.60
C GLU A 59 -19.30 -1.17 -7.39
N ILE A 60 -18.95 -2.24 -6.68
CA ILE A 60 -18.48 -3.49 -7.26
C ILE A 60 -19.55 -4.53 -6.97
N VAL A 61 -20.12 -5.11 -8.03
CA VAL A 61 -21.17 -6.12 -7.92
C VAL A 61 -20.60 -7.43 -8.42
N THR A 62 -20.64 -8.46 -7.59
CA THR A 62 -20.39 -9.83 -8.03
C THR A 62 -21.69 -10.60 -8.03
N ASP A 63 -22.10 -11.09 -9.20
CA ASP A 63 -23.33 -11.86 -9.38
C ASP A 63 -23.00 -13.14 -10.12
N SER A 64 -23.09 -14.27 -9.42
CA SER A 64 -22.79 -15.60 -9.94
C SER A 64 -21.36 -15.72 -10.48
N LYS A 65 -21.15 -15.37 -11.76
CA LYS A 65 -19.86 -15.41 -12.46
C LYS A 65 -19.45 -14.07 -13.08
N THR A 66 -20.26 -13.03 -12.92
CA THR A 66 -20.00 -11.72 -13.48
C THR A 66 -19.56 -10.76 -12.39
N LEU A 67 -18.48 -10.04 -12.66
CA LEU A 67 -18.02 -8.92 -11.84
C LEU A 67 -18.24 -7.63 -12.63
N THR A 68 -18.98 -6.71 -12.05
CA THR A 68 -19.29 -5.41 -12.65
C THR A 68 -18.79 -4.29 -11.75
N ILE A 69 -18.10 -3.32 -12.34
CA ILE A 69 -17.61 -2.14 -11.63
C ILE A 69 -18.24 -0.92 -12.25
N GLN A 70 -18.84 -0.09 -11.40
CA GLN A 70 -19.51 1.13 -11.81
C GLN A 70 -19.14 2.30 -10.92
N ASN A 71 -19.15 3.50 -11.48
CA ASN A 71 -18.94 4.75 -10.78
C ASN A 71 -19.91 5.81 -11.32
N SER A 72 -20.89 6.19 -10.49
CA SER A 72 -21.94 7.14 -10.89
C SER A 72 -21.43 8.57 -11.14
N LEU A 73 -20.19 8.89 -10.76
CA LEU A 73 -19.56 10.20 -11.03
C LEU A 73 -18.98 10.30 -12.44
N LEU A 74 -18.83 9.19 -13.15
CA LEU A 74 -18.25 9.17 -14.50
C LEU A 74 -19.33 9.33 -15.57
N ALA A 75 -18.97 9.98 -16.69
CA ALA A 75 -19.87 10.12 -17.85
C ALA A 75 -20.30 8.76 -18.42
N LYS A 76 -19.40 7.78 -18.39
CA LYS A 76 -19.72 6.36 -18.60
C LYS A 76 -19.68 5.67 -17.24
N ALA A 77 -20.86 5.46 -16.65
CA ALA A 77 -20.96 4.92 -15.30
C ALA A 77 -20.42 3.49 -15.19
N ASN A 78 -20.57 2.65 -16.22
CA ASN A 78 -19.99 1.31 -16.25
C ASN A 78 -18.50 1.39 -16.66
N ILE A 79 -17.62 1.02 -15.73
CA ILE A 79 -16.17 0.96 -15.93
C ILE A 79 -15.82 -0.35 -16.66
N CYS A 80 -16.27 -1.48 -16.13
CA CYS A 80 -16.08 -2.80 -16.74
C CYS A 80 -17.17 -3.79 -16.30
N SER A 81 -17.31 -4.87 -17.06
CA SER A 81 -18.10 -6.05 -16.70
C SER A 81 -17.47 -7.28 -17.32
N ILE A 82 -17.05 -8.25 -16.49
CA ILE A 82 -16.23 -9.40 -16.91
C ILE A 82 -16.75 -10.70 -16.30
N ASP A 83 -16.45 -11.82 -16.95
CA ASP A 83 -16.52 -13.12 -16.28
C ASP A 83 -15.34 -13.22 -15.30
N PHE A 84 -15.60 -13.50 -14.03
CA PHE A 84 -14.56 -13.55 -12.99
C PHE A 84 -14.48 -14.91 -12.30
N VAL A 85 -13.34 -15.15 -11.66
CA VAL A 85 -13.09 -16.29 -10.80
C VAL A 85 -12.66 -15.83 -9.41
N ARG A 86 -12.89 -16.71 -8.43
CA ARG A 86 -12.40 -16.58 -7.05
C ARG A 86 -11.27 -17.57 -6.85
N ILE A 87 -10.07 -17.07 -6.57
CA ILE A 87 -8.87 -17.88 -6.38
C ILE A 87 -8.42 -17.76 -4.93
N ASN A 88 -8.48 -18.87 -4.20
CA ASN A 88 -7.94 -18.93 -2.84
C ASN A 88 -6.41 -18.91 -2.90
N LYS A 89 -5.80 -17.99 -2.15
CA LYS A 89 -4.35 -17.82 -2.04
C LYS A 89 -3.97 -17.51 -0.60
N THR A 90 -2.71 -17.74 -0.25
CA THR A 90 -2.13 -17.09 0.93
C THR A 90 -1.55 -15.73 0.55
N LEU A 91 -1.50 -14.77 1.48
CA LEU A 91 -0.88 -13.46 1.29
C LEU A 91 0.55 -13.60 0.71
N LEU A 92 1.34 -14.54 1.24
CA LEU A 92 2.70 -14.77 0.76
C LEU A 92 2.72 -15.30 -0.68
N SER A 93 1.79 -16.19 -1.06
CA SER A 93 1.69 -16.69 -2.44
C SER A 93 1.13 -15.67 -3.43
N TYR A 94 0.49 -14.61 -2.93
CA TYR A 94 -0.04 -13.53 -3.74
C TYR A 94 0.99 -12.41 -3.93
N PHE A 95 1.56 -11.92 -2.83
CA PHE A 95 2.52 -10.82 -2.86
C PHE A 95 3.95 -11.25 -3.18
N TYR A 96 4.26 -12.56 -3.09
CA TYR A 96 5.59 -13.14 -3.30
C TYR A 96 6.70 -12.55 -2.40
N SER A 97 6.35 -11.75 -1.39
CA SER A 97 7.28 -11.06 -0.49
C SER A 97 6.75 -11.06 0.94
N LYS A 98 7.56 -11.53 1.88
CA LYS A 98 7.22 -11.50 3.32
C LYS A 98 7.08 -10.06 3.82
N ASP A 99 7.94 -9.17 3.35
CA ASP A 99 7.95 -7.77 3.78
C ASP A 99 6.68 -7.06 3.31
N THR A 100 6.25 -7.31 2.06
CA THR A 100 4.98 -6.79 1.55
C THR A 100 3.80 -7.31 2.38
N VAL A 101 3.80 -8.59 2.73
CA VAL A 101 2.78 -9.15 3.63
C VAL A 101 2.75 -8.42 4.97
N GLU A 102 3.92 -8.15 5.57
CA GLU A 102 4.00 -7.41 6.83
C GLU A 102 3.54 -5.95 6.70
N MET A 103 3.83 -5.28 5.58
CA MET A 103 3.36 -3.92 5.29
C MET A 103 1.83 -3.88 5.22
N TYR A 104 1.20 -4.77 4.46
CA TYR A 104 -0.26 -4.84 4.37
C TYR A 104 -0.88 -5.18 5.73
N LYS A 105 -0.35 -6.17 6.45
CA LYS A 105 -0.84 -6.50 7.80
C LYS A 105 -0.75 -5.31 8.75
N SER A 106 0.37 -4.59 8.73
CA SER A 106 0.59 -3.40 9.58
C SER A 106 -0.37 -2.27 9.22
N LEU A 107 -0.56 -2.00 7.92
CA LEU A 107 -1.52 -1.00 7.45
C LEU A 107 -2.93 -1.36 7.91
N PHE A 108 -3.36 -2.61 7.75
CA PHE A 108 -4.69 -3.04 8.17
C PHE A 108 -4.89 -2.83 9.67
N VAL A 109 -3.92 -3.21 10.50
CA VAL A 109 -3.96 -2.98 11.96
C VAL A 109 -4.08 -1.48 12.28
N HIS A 110 -3.31 -0.63 11.60
CA HIS A 110 -3.39 0.83 11.79
C HIS A 110 -4.75 1.40 11.39
N GLU A 111 -5.39 0.81 10.37
CA GLU A 111 -6.74 1.19 9.92
C GLU A 111 -7.86 0.53 10.73
N GLY A 112 -7.53 -0.19 11.81
CA GLY A 112 -8.49 -0.85 12.69
C GLY A 112 -9.15 -2.08 12.06
N LYS A 113 -8.50 -2.68 11.06
CA LYS A 113 -8.95 -3.88 10.34
C LYS A 113 -7.98 -5.05 10.59
N SER A 114 -8.46 -6.27 10.36
CA SER A 114 -7.64 -7.49 10.39
C SER A 114 -7.36 -7.97 8.97
N LEU A 115 -6.14 -8.43 8.70
CA LEU A 115 -5.80 -9.13 7.46
C LEU A 115 -5.28 -10.54 7.82
N THR A 116 -6.05 -11.58 7.47
CA THR A 116 -5.62 -12.98 7.67
C THR A 116 -4.77 -13.47 6.50
N ASP A 117 -3.99 -14.52 6.74
CA ASP A 117 -3.09 -15.08 5.72
C ASP A 117 -3.84 -15.66 4.52
N ASP A 118 -5.02 -16.24 4.71
CA ASP A 118 -5.85 -16.76 3.62
C ASP A 118 -6.70 -15.64 3.02
N ILE A 119 -6.56 -15.42 1.72
CA ILE A 119 -7.27 -14.42 0.93
C ILE A 119 -7.96 -15.06 -0.27
N VAL A 120 -8.97 -14.37 -0.80
CA VAL A 120 -9.61 -14.73 -2.06
C VAL A 120 -9.32 -13.61 -3.06
N VAL A 121 -8.68 -13.94 -4.17
CA VAL A 121 -8.45 -13.00 -5.27
C VAL A 121 -9.57 -13.13 -6.29
N LEU A 122 -10.22 -12.03 -6.59
CA LEU A 122 -11.23 -11.88 -7.64
C LEU A 122 -10.52 -11.29 -8.85
N THR A 123 -10.47 -12.05 -9.95
CA THR A 123 -9.81 -11.64 -11.20
C THR A 123 -10.55 -12.23 -12.40
N SER A 124 -10.20 -11.81 -13.61
CA SER A 124 -10.80 -12.32 -14.84
C SER A 124 -10.66 -13.83 -14.96
N LEU A 125 -11.71 -14.49 -15.46
CA LEU A 125 -11.65 -15.89 -15.88
C LEU A 125 -10.69 -16.10 -17.05
N ARG A 126 -10.53 -15.09 -17.92
CA ARG A 126 -9.73 -15.16 -19.14
C ARG A 126 -8.61 -14.11 -19.12
N PRO A 127 -7.33 -14.51 -19.32
CA PRO A 127 -6.23 -13.58 -19.43
C PRO A 127 -6.46 -12.52 -20.52
N GLY A 128 -6.21 -11.26 -20.22
CA GLY A 128 -6.40 -10.13 -21.15
C GLY A 128 -7.82 -9.56 -21.16
N GLU A 129 -8.75 -10.14 -20.41
CA GLU A 129 -10.11 -9.63 -20.20
C GLU A 129 -10.27 -8.99 -18.81
N GLU A 130 -9.18 -8.67 -18.13
CA GLU A 130 -9.23 -8.01 -16.82
C GLU A 130 -9.85 -6.62 -16.91
N CYS A 131 -10.48 -6.19 -15.81
CA CYS A 131 -10.86 -4.79 -15.66
C CYS A 131 -9.61 -3.90 -15.68
N PRO A 132 -9.72 -2.64 -16.14
CA PRO A 132 -8.60 -1.72 -16.10
C PRO A 132 -8.14 -1.48 -14.67
N GLU A 133 -6.85 -1.20 -14.50
CA GLU A 133 -6.29 -0.76 -13.22
C GLU A 133 -7.11 0.40 -12.61
N PRO A 134 -7.31 0.43 -11.29
CA PRO A 134 -6.76 -0.49 -10.28
C PRO A 134 -7.63 -1.71 -9.98
N TYR A 135 -8.52 -2.10 -10.91
CA TYR A 135 -9.52 -3.14 -10.67
C TYR A 135 -9.22 -4.48 -11.35
N SER A 136 -8.04 -4.64 -11.91
CA SER A 136 -7.60 -5.87 -12.59
C SER A 136 -7.65 -7.08 -11.66
N GLU A 137 -7.33 -6.86 -10.39
CA GLU A 137 -7.47 -7.82 -9.30
C GLU A 137 -8.06 -7.14 -8.06
N LEU A 138 -8.96 -7.84 -7.37
CA LEU A 138 -9.55 -7.39 -6.11
C LEU A 138 -9.35 -8.47 -5.06
N ILE A 139 -9.03 -8.07 -3.83
CA ILE A 139 -8.71 -9.01 -2.76
C ILE A 139 -9.83 -8.98 -1.72
N GLU A 140 -10.46 -10.14 -1.49
CA GLU A 140 -11.43 -10.33 -0.41
C GLU A 140 -10.74 -11.00 0.79
N ASN A 141 -10.94 -10.40 1.97
CA ASN A 141 -10.44 -10.93 3.24
C ASN A 141 -11.32 -10.50 4.41
N ASN A 142 -11.74 -11.46 5.24
CA ASN A 142 -12.54 -11.21 6.45
C ASN A 142 -13.73 -10.25 6.24
N GLY A 143 -14.49 -10.44 5.15
CA GLY A 143 -15.66 -9.62 4.83
C GLY A 143 -15.36 -8.20 4.37
N ASN A 144 -14.09 -7.88 4.05
CA ASN A 144 -13.68 -6.66 3.35
C ASN A 144 -13.21 -7.03 1.94
N LEU A 145 -13.41 -6.11 1.00
CA LEU A 145 -12.82 -6.18 -0.33
C LEU A 145 -11.88 -4.97 -0.48
N PHE A 146 -10.68 -5.18 -1.02
CA PHE A 146 -9.71 -4.09 -1.16
C PHE A 146 -8.84 -4.25 -2.39
N PHE A 147 -8.26 -3.13 -2.80
CA PHE A 147 -7.27 -3.02 -3.87
C PHE A 147 -6.37 -1.83 -3.59
N SER A 148 -5.25 -1.74 -4.29
CA SER A 148 -4.25 -0.69 -4.08
C SER A 148 -4.27 0.32 -5.20
N GLU A 149 -4.18 1.60 -4.85
CA GLU A 149 -4.07 2.71 -5.80
C GLU A 149 -3.05 3.71 -5.24
N GLN A 150 -1.99 3.98 -6.00
CA GLN A 150 -0.98 4.99 -5.66
C GLN A 150 -0.41 4.80 -4.24
N ASP A 151 -0.06 3.56 -3.89
CA ASP A 151 0.42 3.10 -2.58
C ASP A 151 -0.58 3.13 -1.43
N TYR A 152 -1.81 3.59 -1.65
CA TYR A 152 -2.91 3.52 -0.69
C TYR A 152 -3.74 2.27 -0.91
N VAL A 153 -4.39 1.80 0.16
CA VAL A 153 -5.40 0.74 0.05
C VAL A 153 -6.78 1.37 0.05
N VAL A 154 -7.56 1.06 -0.98
CA VAL A 154 -8.98 1.40 -1.05
C VAL A 154 -9.76 0.26 -0.45
N PHE A 155 -10.50 0.54 0.62
CA PHE A 155 -11.37 -0.43 1.29
C PHE A 155 -12.81 -0.28 0.79
N MET A 156 -13.38 -1.42 0.45
CA MET A 156 -14.78 -1.60 0.12
C MET A 156 -15.43 -2.47 1.19
N LYS A 157 -16.70 -2.18 1.48
CA LYS A 157 -17.51 -2.96 2.42
C LYS A 157 -18.76 -3.47 1.74
N LYS A 158 -19.26 -4.60 2.23
CA LYS A 158 -20.52 -5.18 1.77
C LYS A 158 -21.67 -4.23 2.11
N SER A 159 -22.54 -3.95 1.15
CA SER A 159 -23.74 -3.13 1.33
C SER A 159 -24.70 -3.85 2.27
N GLY A 160 -24.67 -3.46 3.55
CA GLY A 160 -25.39 -4.15 4.63
C GLY A 160 -25.08 -3.68 6.07
N ASN A 161 -23.99 -2.95 6.31
CA ASN A 161 -23.71 -2.26 7.58
C ASN A 161 -22.78 -1.05 7.36
N VAL A 162 -23.24 0.16 7.69
CA VAL A 162 -22.45 1.40 7.60
C VAL A 162 -22.26 1.97 9.01
N THR A 163 -21.02 1.99 9.50
CA THR A 163 -20.59 2.87 10.59
C THR A 163 -19.31 3.56 10.16
N SER A 164 -19.36 4.89 10.00
CA SER A 164 -18.21 5.73 9.70
C SER A 164 -17.66 6.34 10.99
N GLU A 165 -16.37 6.21 11.26
CA GLU A 165 -15.68 7.05 12.24
C GLU A 165 -14.48 7.77 11.59
N ASN A 166 -14.46 9.09 11.77
CA ASN A 166 -13.37 10.02 11.45
C ASN A 166 -12.61 10.33 12.76
N LYS A 167 -11.27 10.40 12.72
CA LYS A 167 -10.48 11.16 13.70
C LYS A 167 -9.30 11.87 13.05
N ASP A 168 -9.16 13.15 13.41
CA ASP A 168 -8.19 14.13 12.93
C ASP A 168 -6.73 13.66 12.99
N LYS A 169 -5.95 13.90 11.93
CA LYS A 169 -4.49 13.79 11.92
C LYS A 169 -3.83 14.88 11.06
N PHE A 170 -2.63 15.26 11.50
CA PHE A 170 -1.69 16.22 10.92
C PHE A 170 -1.48 16.06 9.40
N ASN A 171 -1.50 17.17 8.65
CA ASN A 171 -1.52 17.19 7.19
C ASN A 171 -0.13 17.49 6.57
N PHE A 172 0.64 16.44 6.25
CA PHE A 172 1.96 16.51 5.60
C PHE A 172 1.92 17.26 4.25
N GLY A 173 0.82 17.15 3.49
CA GLY A 173 0.61 17.85 2.21
C GLY A 173 0.55 19.37 2.33
N GLN A 174 0.34 19.90 3.55
CA GLN A 174 0.48 21.33 3.80
C GLN A 174 1.93 21.82 3.64
N TYR A 175 2.90 20.95 3.94
CA TYR A 175 4.31 21.32 4.03
C TYR A 175 5.13 20.80 2.86
N CYS A 176 4.78 19.64 2.30
CA CYS A 176 5.61 18.90 1.36
C CYS A 176 4.94 18.72 0.00
N LYS A 177 5.71 18.91 -1.08
CA LYS A 177 5.30 18.68 -2.46
C LYS A 177 6.22 17.68 -3.12
N ASN A 178 5.63 16.70 -3.81
CA ASN A 178 6.37 15.76 -4.66
C ASN A 178 6.92 16.51 -5.90
N THR A 179 8.19 16.28 -6.25
CA THR A 179 8.79 16.90 -7.44
C THR A 179 8.58 16.12 -8.74
N SER A 180 8.12 14.87 -8.65
CA SER A 180 7.85 13.95 -9.78
C SER A 180 6.34 13.75 -10.02
N GLU A 181 5.54 14.79 -9.77
CA GLU A 181 4.09 14.75 -9.93
C GLU A 181 3.69 14.38 -11.38
N GLY A 182 3.04 13.22 -11.55
CA GLY A 182 2.56 12.73 -12.85
C GLY A 182 3.50 11.77 -13.59
N GLU A 183 4.67 11.45 -13.02
CA GLU A 183 5.60 10.46 -13.58
C GLU A 183 5.26 9.04 -13.11
N LEU A 184 5.59 8.04 -13.94
CA LEU A 184 5.51 6.62 -13.55
C LEU A 184 6.54 6.34 -12.45
N TYR A 185 6.13 5.65 -11.39
CA TYR A 185 7.03 5.33 -10.29
C TYR A 185 8.12 4.35 -10.74
N ASP A 186 9.37 4.75 -10.58
CA ASP A 186 10.57 4.01 -11.01
C ASP A 186 11.42 3.50 -9.83
N GLY A 187 10.88 3.57 -8.60
CA GLY A 187 11.61 3.24 -7.38
C GLY A 187 12.26 4.45 -6.71
N ARG A 188 12.20 5.64 -7.32
CA ARG A 188 12.72 6.88 -6.73
C ARG A 188 11.61 7.85 -6.39
N SER A 189 11.77 8.57 -5.28
CA SER A 189 10.89 9.67 -4.94
C SER A 189 11.67 10.84 -4.37
N LYS A 190 11.21 12.05 -4.70
CA LYS A 190 11.79 13.29 -4.19
C LYS A 190 10.70 14.26 -3.78
N TYR A 191 10.83 14.79 -2.57
CA TYR A 191 9.90 15.75 -2.00
C TYR A 191 10.63 16.99 -1.54
N ASN A 192 10.02 18.15 -1.77
CA ASN A 192 10.44 19.42 -1.21
C ASN A 192 9.42 19.87 -0.19
N CYS A 193 9.86 20.07 1.04
CA CYS A 193 9.04 20.55 2.13
C CYS A 193 9.48 21.92 2.62
N ASN A 194 8.53 22.76 3.03
CA ASN A 194 8.79 24.04 3.66
C ASN A 194 8.01 24.16 4.97
N PHE A 195 8.74 24.32 6.07
CA PHE A 195 8.17 24.48 7.41
C PHE A 195 8.41 25.91 7.89
N GLY A 196 7.35 26.72 7.94
CA GLY A 196 7.39 28.08 8.48
C GLY A 196 7.42 28.10 10.01
N GLN A 197 8.21 29.01 10.58
CA GLN A 197 8.27 29.30 12.03
C GLN A 197 8.64 28.10 12.91
N LYS A 198 9.41 27.14 12.39
CA LYS A 198 9.90 25.98 13.14
C LYS A 198 11.42 25.93 13.18
N THR A 199 11.94 25.34 14.25
CA THR A 199 13.35 24.96 14.38
C THR A 199 13.63 23.60 13.75
N ILE A 200 14.90 23.30 13.44
CA ILE A 200 15.31 21.98 12.94
C ILE A 200 14.91 20.86 13.91
N ALA A 201 14.94 21.10 15.22
CA ALA A 201 14.54 20.13 16.23
C ALA A 201 13.04 19.81 16.19
N GLU A 202 12.19 20.82 15.99
CA GLU A 202 10.74 20.64 15.84
C GLU A 202 10.41 19.93 14.53
N VAL A 203 11.03 20.34 13.42
CA VAL A 203 10.86 19.66 12.13
C VAL A 203 11.36 18.22 12.18
N TYR A 204 12.46 17.96 12.88
CA TYR A 204 12.93 16.60 13.12
C TYR A 204 11.89 15.77 13.91
N SER A 205 11.27 16.35 14.93
CA SER A 205 10.22 15.67 15.69
C SER A 205 9.02 15.33 14.81
N ASP A 206 8.63 16.25 13.91
CA ASP A 206 7.58 15.99 12.93
C ASP A 206 7.98 14.85 11.99
N ILE A 207 9.20 14.91 11.40
CA ILE A 207 9.76 13.85 10.54
C ILE A 207 9.75 12.50 11.22
N ARG A 208 10.26 12.43 12.45
CA ARG A 208 10.28 11.21 13.23
C ARG A 208 8.87 10.71 13.54
N ALA A 209 7.89 11.59 13.72
CA ALA A 209 6.52 11.19 14.04
C ALA A 209 5.84 10.43 12.89
N PHE A 210 6.13 10.79 11.64
CA PHE A 210 5.53 10.15 10.44
C PHE A 210 6.42 9.11 9.76
N SER A 211 7.73 9.06 10.05
CA SER A 211 8.67 8.11 9.45
C SER A 211 8.46 6.68 9.96
N HIS A 212 8.56 5.68 9.08
CA HIS A 212 8.55 4.23 9.43
C HIS A 212 9.71 3.85 10.32
N TYR A 213 10.79 4.62 10.25
CA TYR A 213 11.96 4.47 11.08
C TYR A 213 11.82 5.16 12.44
N LYS A 214 10.62 5.60 12.86
CA LYS A 214 10.39 6.27 14.17
C LYS A 214 11.02 5.55 15.36
N SER A 215 10.96 4.22 15.38
CA SER A 215 11.54 3.37 16.41
C SER A 215 13.07 3.30 16.33
N ALA A 216 13.63 3.38 15.12
CA ALA A 216 15.06 3.34 14.86
C ALA A 216 15.73 4.72 14.99
N LEU A 217 15.02 5.80 14.68
CA LEU A 217 15.48 7.19 14.82
C LEU A 217 15.55 7.59 16.29
N LYS A 218 16.53 8.43 16.64
CA LYS A 218 16.73 8.92 18.00
C LYS A 218 15.50 9.68 18.50
N LYS A 219 15.08 9.42 19.74
CA LYS A 219 13.89 10.07 20.31
C LYS A 219 14.00 11.61 20.27
N ASN A 220 15.19 12.12 20.54
CA ASN A 220 15.54 13.53 20.47
C ASN A 220 16.61 13.72 19.40
N LEU A 221 16.59 14.88 18.74
CA LEU A 221 17.58 15.23 17.73
C LEU A 221 18.99 15.24 18.36
N PRO A 222 19.95 14.45 17.84
CA PRO A 222 21.32 14.47 18.34
C PRO A 222 21.98 15.83 18.14
N GLY A 223 22.66 16.34 19.17
CA GLY A 223 23.39 17.62 19.09
C GLY A 223 24.69 17.58 18.28
N GLY A 224 25.06 16.42 17.72
CA GLY A 224 26.27 16.22 16.95
C GLY A 224 26.15 15.02 16.00
N ASN A 225 27.21 14.78 15.24
CA ASN A 225 27.22 13.71 14.23
C ASN A 225 27.19 12.34 14.92
N ILE A 226 26.33 11.45 14.43
CA ILE A 226 26.24 10.08 14.94
C ILE A 226 25.87 9.11 13.83
N LYS A 227 26.55 7.97 13.79
CA LYS A 227 26.27 6.85 12.89
C LYS A 227 26.08 5.58 13.71
N TYR A 228 25.06 4.78 13.40
CA TYR A 228 24.85 3.49 14.06
C TYR A 228 24.27 2.46 13.08
N PRO A 229 24.58 1.16 13.27
CA PRO A 229 24.06 0.10 12.41
C PRO A 229 22.56 -0.06 12.56
N PHE A 230 21.88 -0.40 11.46
CA PHE A 230 20.45 -0.67 11.40
C PHE A 230 20.13 -1.54 10.18
N ASN A 231 19.46 -2.68 10.38
CA ASN A 231 18.98 -3.60 9.33
C ASN A 231 19.96 -3.80 8.15
N GLY A 232 21.16 -4.33 8.42
CA GLY A 232 22.16 -4.60 7.37
C GLY A 232 22.88 -3.36 6.83
N GLY A 233 22.38 -2.15 7.09
CA GLY A 233 23.02 -0.89 6.77
C GLY A 233 23.21 0.00 8.00
N TYR A 234 22.82 1.28 7.90
CA TYR A 234 23.06 2.25 8.97
C TYR A 234 22.11 3.45 8.94
N ILE A 235 22.01 4.12 10.09
CA ILE A 235 21.46 5.47 10.17
C ILE A 235 22.60 6.44 10.52
N ASN A 236 22.73 7.50 9.74
CA ASN A 236 23.74 8.53 9.90
C ASN A 236 23.10 9.91 10.03
N TYR A 237 23.46 10.65 11.07
CA TYR A 237 23.11 12.04 11.31
C TYR A 237 24.38 12.87 11.10
N GLN A 238 24.34 13.78 10.14
CA GLN A 238 25.48 14.58 9.75
C GLN A 238 25.11 16.06 9.70
N TRP A 239 25.60 16.80 10.68
CA TRP A 239 25.48 18.25 10.75
C TRP A 239 26.50 18.92 9.84
N THR A 240 26.02 19.85 9.00
CA THR A 240 26.86 20.76 8.21
C THR A 240 26.68 22.17 8.75
N GLY A 241 27.40 22.48 9.82
CA GLY A 241 27.21 23.71 10.59
C GLY A 241 25.95 23.66 11.47
N ARG A 242 25.53 24.82 12.00
CA ARG A 242 24.39 24.92 12.94
C ARG A 242 23.02 24.91 12.26
N ASN A 243 22.98 25.13 10.95
CA ASN A 243 21.75 25.42 10.21
C ASN A 243 21.40 24.34 9.17
N ALA A 244 22.19 23.27 9.07
CA ALA A 244 21.90 22.20 8.13
C ALA A 244 22.21 20.83 8.73
N LEU A 245 21.30 19.89 8.51
CA LEU A 245 21.39 18.52 8.99
C LEU A 245 21.00 17.59 7.85
N GLU A 246 21.82 16.57 7.65
CA GLU A 246 21.51 15.44 6.80
C GLU A 246 21.27 14.19 7.66
N ILE A 247 20.20 13.47 7.37
CA ILE A 247 19.89 12.18 7.97
C ILE A 247 19.80 11.17 6.82
N VAL A 248 20.69 10.19 6.83
CA VAL A 248 20.69 9.08 5.86
C VAL A 248 20.31 7.81 6.58
N ILE A 249 19.37 7.07 6.01
CA ILE A 249 18.96 5.74 6.42
C ILE A 249 19.28 4.86 5.22
N GLU A 250 20.22 3.95 5.37
CA GLU A 250 20.66 3.05 4.30
C GLU A 250 20.47 1.62 4.76
N GLN A 251 19.91 0.79 3.88
CA GLN A 251 19.74 -0.65 4.03
C GLN A 251 20.15 -1.34 2.73
N GLU A 252 20.08 -2.68 2.69
CA GLU A 252 20.54 -3.46 1.53
C GLU A 252 19.86 -3.06 0.21
N ASN A 253 18.55 -2.78 0.23
CA ASN A 253 17.77 -2.50 -0.99
C ASN A 253 17.03 -1.15 -0.98
N GLU A 254 17.21 -0.35 0.07
CA GLU A 254 16.56 0.95 0.21
C GLU A 254 17.47 2.00 0.83
N SER A 255 17.30 3.24 0.39
CA SER A 255 17.91 4.39 1.05
C SER A 255 16.93 5.54 1.15
N VAL A 256 16.91 6.22 2.31
CA VAL A 256 16.14 7.44 2.53
C VAL A 256 17.07 8.51 3.07
N ARG A 257 17.04 9.68 2.43
CA ARG A 257 17.81 10.86 2.80
C ARG A 257 16.87 12.00 3.15
N TYR A 258 17.05 12.59 4.32
CA TYR A 258 16.44 13.85 4.73
C TYR A 258 17.51 14.92 4.81
N PHE A 259 17.38 15.97 4.02
CA PHE A 259 18.27 17.14 4.06
C PHE A 259 17.50 18.34 4.57
N LEU A 260 17.76 18.75 5.81
CA LEU A 260 17.12 19.87 6.49
C LEU A 260 18.04 21.09 6.42
N LYS A 261 17.49 22.24 6.04
CA LYS A 261 18.22 23.51 6.02
C LYS A 261 17.36 24.65 6.57
N SER A 262 17.86 25.30 7.63
CA SER A 262 17.23 26.47 8.22
C SER A 262 17.67 27.75 7.51
N LYS A 263 16.70 28.60 7.12
CA LYS A 263 16.90 29.93 6.56
C LYS A 263 15.78 30.86 7.00
N ASN A 264 16.09 32.02 7.56
CA ASN A 264 15.09 33.08 7.87
C ASN A 264 13.80 32.58 8.57
N ASN A 265 13.94 31.85 9.68
CA ASN A 265 12.82 31.26 10.44
C ASN A 265 11.96 30.24 9.67
N THR A 266 12.45 29.72 8.54
CA THR A 266 11.88 28.58 7.85
C THR A 266 12.90 27.44 7.82
N VAL A 267 12.40 26.21 7.78
CA VAL A 267 13.22 25.03 7.54
C VAL A 267 12.74 24.38 6.25
N ASP A 268 13.62 24.35 5.26
CA ASP A 268 13.42 23.61 4.03
C ASP A 268 13.92 22.19 4.23
N VAL A 269 13.16 21.21 3.76
CA VAL A 269 13.55 19.80 3.80
C VAL A 269 13.46 19.22 2.40
N VAL A 270 14.56 18.61 1.94
CA VAL A 270 14.54 17.76 0.77
C VAL A 270 14.54 16.31 1.26
N ILE A 271 13.57 15.53 0.78
CA ILE A 271 13.46 14.10 1.09
C ILE A 271 13.69 13.35 -0.21
N GLU A 272 14.63 12.42 -0.21
CA GLU A 272 14.93 11.54 -1.33
C GLU A 272 14.82 10.10 -0.84
N ALA A 273 14.14 9.25 -1.60
CA ALA A 273 14.12 7.82 -1.36
C ALA A 273 14.44 7.07 -2.66
N ASP A 274 15.24 6.02 -2.55
CA ASP A 274 15.61 5.11 -3.63
C ASP A 274 15.40 3.68 -3.15
N THR A 275 14.57 2.93 -3.85
CA THR A 275 14.32 1.50 -3.63
C THR A 275 14.74 0.74 -4.87
N GLN A 276 15.65 -0.23 -4.72
CA GLN A 276 16.10 -1.06 -5.83
C GLN A 276 15.08 -2.20 -6.07
N TYR A 277 14.48 -2.21 -7.26
CA TYR A 277 13.64 -3.30 -7.78
C TYR A 277 14.49 -4.46 -8.29
#